data_AF-A0A7X4JMP1-F1
#
_entry.id   AF-A0A7X4JMP1-F1
#
_cell.length_a   1.000
_cell.length_b   1.000
_cell.length_c   1.000
_cell.angle_alpha   90.00
_cell.angle_beta   90.00
_cell.angle_gamma   90.00
#
_symmetry.space_group_name_H-M   'P 1'
#
loop_
_entity.id
_entity.type
_entity.pdbx_description
1 polymer ?
#
loop_
_entity_poly.entity_id
_entity_poly.type
_entity_poly.pdbx_seq_one_letter_code
_entity_poly.pdbx_strand_id
1 'polypeptide(L)'
;MNHPELTLTDRRFGQTRRHDAWWVQPLAVFLGLSIFGIYATWAVFQGNHYHHGPYLSPFYSPLLFDTFGHNSGHSWFGMKPDWAPLWLSPAILILWAPLGFRFTCYYYRGAYYKAFWADPPSCTVSEPRKGYRGEGSFPLIVQNVHRYFLYLALAFIVILGYDAWAALWFDNGNGEKSFGIGIGTLILTGNVIFLGGYT
;
A
#
# COMPACT_ATOMS: atom_id res chain seq x y z
N MET A 1 28.27 31.85 26.56
CA MET A 1 28.06 31.35 25.17
C MET A 1 26.74 31.94 24.70
N ASN A 2 26.80 32.95 23.82
CA ASN A 2 25.60 33.61 23.30
C ASN A 2 25.08 32.77 22.13
N HIS A 3 24.06 31.95 22.38
CA HIS A 3 23.34 31.32 21.28
C HIS A 3 22.59 32.43 20.54
N PRO A 4 22.80 32.59 19.22
CA PRO A 4 22.01 33.53 18.44
C PRO A 4 20.55 33.09 18.54
N GLU A 5 19.71 33.96 19.11
CA GLU A 5 18.27 33.77 19.15
C GLU A 5 17.76 33.90 17.71
N LEU A 6 17.57 32.76 17.05
CA LEU A 6 16.93 32.70 15.75
C LEU A 6 15.47 33.11 15.95
N THR A 7 15.20 34.40 15.77
CA THR A 7 13.84 34.93 15.68
C THR A 7 13.19 34.37 14.42
N LEU A 8 12.62 33.16 14.54
CA LEU A 8 11.69 32.62 13.56
C LEU A 8 10.48 33.55 13.55
N THR A 9 10.51 34.54 12.66
CA THR A 9 9.35 35.39 12.39
C THR A 9 8.15 34.48 12.15
N ASP A 10 7.11 34.64 12.95
CA ASP A 10 5.88 33.86 12.85
C ASP A 10 5.20 34.19 11.50
N ARG A 11 5.52 33.36 10.50
CA ARG A 11 5.08 33.54 9.12
C ARG A 11 3.70 32.92 8.98
N ARG A 12 2.73 33.68 8.47
CA ARG A 12 1.38 33.18 8.18
C ARG A 12 1.46 31.98 7.23
N PHE A 13 0.50 31.07 7.29
CA PHE A 13 0.42 29.91 6.40
C PHE A 13 0.61 30.30 4.92
N GLY A 14 1.51 29.59 4.22
CA GLY A 14 1.82 29.85 2.81
C GLY A 14 2.81 30.98 2.55
N GLN A 15 3.26 31.72 3.58
CA GLN A 15 4.34 32.69 3.41
C GLN A 15 5.68 31.98 3.24
N THR A 16 6.29 32.20 2.08
CA THR A 16 7.59 31.62 1.75
C THR A 16 8.45 32.65 1.01
N ARG A 17 9.77 32.52 1.14
CA ARG A 17 10.75 33.28 0.34
C ARG A 17 11.10 32.57 -0.97
N ARG A 18 10.50 31.40 -1.21
CA ARG A 18 10.72 30.59 -2.41
C ARG A 18 9.92 31.12 -3.59
N HIS A 19 10.57 31.14 -4.75
CA HIS A 19 9.96 31.49 -6.04
C HIS A 19 9.62 30.23 -6.88
N ASP A 20 10.05 29.04 -6.45
CA ASP A 20 9.72 27.75 -7.08
C ASP A 20 8.29 27.29 -6.75
N ALA A 21 7.75 26.42 -7.60
CA ALA A 21 6.42 25.83 -7.44
C ALA A 21 6.43 24.71 -6.36
N TRP A 22 6.77 25.08 -5.13
CA TRP A 22 6.92 24.19 -3.97
C TRP A 22 5.67 23.35 -3.66
N TRP A 23 4.49 23.79 -4.12
CA TRP A 23 3.21 23.11 -3.92
C TRP A 23 2.97 21.96 -4.91
N VAL A 24 3.72 21.88 -6.01
CA VAL A 24 3.48 20.88 -7.07
C VAL A 24 3.72 19.46 -6.56
N GLN A 25 4.83 19.23 -5.85
CA GLN A 25 5.15 17.91 -5.30
C GLN A 25 4.07 17.41 -4.31
N PRO A 26 3.69 18.15 -3.25
CA PRO A 26 2.66 17.69 -2.33
C PRO A 26 1.29 17.54 -3.00
N LEU A 27 0.95 18.39 -3.98
CA LEU A 27 -0.30 18.23 -4.74
C LEU A 27 -0.31 16.97 -5.61
N ALA A 28 0.79 16.69 -6.32
CA ALA A 28 0.91 15.47 -7.14
C ALA A 28 0.77 14.21 -6.27
N VAL A 29 1.38 14.21 -5.09
CA VAL A 29 1.23 13.12 -4.11
C VAL A 29 -0.20 13.02 -3.59
N PHE A 30 -0.84 14.15 -3.25
CA PHE A 30 -2.23 14.19 -2.82
C PHE A 30 -3.17 13.58 -3.88
N LEU A 31 -3.05 14.01 -5.14
CA LEU A 31 -3.87 13.51 -6.24
C LEU A 31 -3.59 12.02 -6.50
N GLY A 32 -2.32 11.62 -6.57
CA GLY A 32 -1.93 10.23 -6.81
C GLY A 32 -2.45 9.29 -5.72
N LEU A 33 -2.25 9.64 -4.44
CA LEU A 33 -2.75 8.84 -3.32
C LEU A 33 -4.27 8.85 -3.23
N SER A 34 -4.94 9.95 -3.56
CA SER A 34 -6.41 10.02 -3.56
C SER A 34 -7.02 9.16 -4.66
N ILE A 35 -6.51 9.26 -5.89
CA ILE A 35 -6.94 8.43 -7.03
C ILE A 35 -6.70 6.95 -6.72
N PHE A 36 -5.49 6.62 -6.24
CA PHE A 36 -5.17 5.25 -5.84
C PHE A 36 -6.07 4.76 -4.70
N GLY A 37 -6.34 5.59 -3.69
CA GLY A 37 -7.22 5.23 -2.58
C GLY A 37 -8.64 4.92 -3.03
N ILE A 38 -9.21 5.74 -3.92
CA ILE A 38 -10.54 5.51 -4.51
C ILE A 38 -10.54 4.21 -5.32
N TYR A 39 -9.55 4.02 -6.20
CA TYR A 39 -9.43 2.82 -7.02
C TYR A 39 -9.23 1.55 -6.18
N ALA A 40 -8.33 1.58 -5.20
CA ALA A 40 -8.07 0.45 -4.32
C ALA A 40 -9.30 0.10 -3.48
N THR A 41 -10.03 1.10 -2.98
CA THR A 41 -11.28 0.87 -2.26
C THR A 41 -12.30 0.17 -3.16
N TRP A 42 -12.50 0.68 -4.38
CA TRP A 42 -13.38 0.03 -5.36
C TRP A 42 -12.94 -1.40 -5.70
N ALA A 43 -11.64 -1.62 -5.97
CA ALA A 43 -11.08 -2.93 -6.31
C ALA A 43 -11.22 -3.94 -5.16
N VAL A 44 -11.10 -3.47 -3.92
CA VAL A 44 -11.31 -4.29 -2.72
C VAL A 44 -12.77 -4.71 -2.59
N PHE A 45 -13.73 -3.81 -2.82
CA PHE A 45 -15.16 -4.16 -2.72
C PHE A 45 -15.67 -4.96 -3.92
N GLN A 46 -15.06 -4.82 -5.10
CA GLN A 46 -15.50 -5.53 -6.31
C GLN A 46 -15.45 -7.05 -6.13
N GLY A 47 -14.39 -7.58 -5.52
CA GLY A 47 -14.28 -8.99 -5.15
C GLY A 47 -14.36 -10.00 -6.31
N ASN A 48 -14.31 -9.54 -7.56
CA ASN A 48 -14.52 -10.33 -8.77
C ASN A 48 -13.33 -10.14 -9.74
N HIS A 49 -13.04 -11.15 -10.56
CA HIS A 49 -11.94 -11.16 -11.56
C HIS A 49 -10.51 -11.07 -10.99
N TYR A 50 -10.27 -11.66 -9.82
CA TYR A 50 -8.93 -11.68 -9.21
C TYR A 50 -7.98 -12.75 -9.76
N HIS A 51 -8.50 -13.66 -10.59
CA HIS A 51 -7.75 -14.80 -11.14
C HIS A 51 -8.00 -14.97 -12.64
N HIS A 52 -6.95 -15.24 -13.41
CA HIS A 52 -7.06 -15.59 -14.83
C HIS A 52 -5.91 -16.52 -15.24
N GLY A 53 -6.22 -17.75 -15.66
CA GLY A 53 -5.19 -18.73 -16.03
C GLY A 53 -4.30 -19.07 -14.83
N PRO A 54 -2.97 -18.89 -14.91
CA PRO A 54 -2.07 -19.06 -13.77
C PRO A 54 -1.82 -17.76 -12.98
N TYR A 55 -2.53 -16.66 -13.32
CA TYR A 55 -2.29 -15.36 -12.72
C TYR A 55 -3.27 -15.05 -11.60
N LEU A 56 -2.71 -14.77 -10.42
CA LEU A 56 -3.44 -14.25 -9.27
C LEU A 56 -3.08 -12.78 -9.02
N SER A 57 -4.09 -11.95 -8.79
CA SER A 57 -3.88 -10.54 -8.46
C SER A 57 -3.19 -10.38 -7.10
N PRO A 58 -2.10 -9.58 -6.99
CA PRO A 58 -1.42 -9.33 -5.72
C PRO A 58 -2.31 -8.70 -4.63
N PHE A 59 -3.39 -8.02 -5.01
CA PHE A 59 -4.36 -7.45 -4.06
C PHE A 59 -5.14 -8.51 -3.28
N TYR A 60 -5.19 -9.74 -3.80
CA TYR A 60 -5.99 -10.84 -3.27
C TYR A 60 -5.13 -11.97 -2.69
N SER A 61 -3.81 -11.86 -2.74
CA SER A 61 -2.87 -12.87 -2.24
C SER A 61 -2.41 -12.57 -0.81
N PRO A 62 -2.32 -13.58 0.09
CA PRO A 62 -2.71 -14.98 -0.09
C PRO A 62 -4.23 -15.17 -0.11
N LEU A 63 -4.75 -15.91 -1.08
CA LEU A 63 -6.20 -16.09 -1.17
C LEU A 63 -6.71 -17.01 -0.05
N LEU A 64 -7.30 -16.41 0.99
CA LEU A 64 -7.80 -17.17 2.15
C LEU A 64 -9.06 -17.97 1.80
N PHE A 65 -10.03 -17.28 1.17
CA PHE A 65 -11.31 -17.86 0.78
C PHE A 65 -11.62 -17.49 -0.68
N ASP A 66 -12.13 -18.46 -1.44
CA ASP A 66 -12.72 -18.20 -2.74
C ASP A 66 -14.13 -17.58 -2.60
N THR A 67 -14.48 -16.69 -3.53
CA THR A 67 -15.84 -16.14 -3.61
C THR A 67 -16.82 -17.16 -4.18
N PHE A 68 -18.11 -17.05 -3.81
CA PHE A 68 -19.14 -17.96 -4.31
C PHE A 68 -19.15 -18.03 -5.84
N GLY A 69 -19.12 -19.26 -6.37
CA GLY A 69 -19.14 -19.51 -7.82
C GLY A 69 -17.80 -19.31 -8.54
N HIS A 70 -16.74 -18.92 -7.83
CA HIS A 70 -15.39 -18.84 -8.39
C HIS A 70 -14.51 -19.87 -7.68
N ASN A 71 -13.80 -20.70 -8.43
CA ASN A 71 -12.79 -21.59 -7.88
C ASN A 71 -11.46 -21.26 -8.54
N SER A 72 -10.61 -20.54 -7.81
CA SER A 72 -9.28 -20.18 -8.31
C SER A 72 -8.27 -21.31 -8.15
N GLY A 73 -8.55 -22.31 -7.29
CA GLY A 73 -7.57 -23.34 -6.94
C GLY A 73 -6.39 -22.82 -6.10
N HIS A 74 -6.39 -21.53 -5.76
CA HIS A 74 -5.39 -20.86 -4.92
C HIS A 74 -5.88 -20.63 -3.48
N SER A 75 -7.12 -21.02 -3.15
CA SER A 75 -7.69 -20.82 -1.82
C SER A 75 -7.06 -21.72 -0.76
N TRP A 76 -6.65 -21.14 0.36
CA TRP A 76 -6.06 -21.89 1.48
C TRP A 76 -7.12 -22.57 2.35
N PHE A 77 -8.26 -21.92 2.57
CA PHE A 77 -9.35 -22.43 3.41
C PHE A 77 -10.59 -22.85 2.59
N GLY A 78 -10.49 -22.83 1.26
CA GLY A 78 -11.58 -23.21 0.36
C GLY A 78 -12.60 -22.10 0.15
N MET A 79 -13.88 -22.49 0.04
CA MET A 79 -14.96 -21.55 -0.26
C MET A 79 -15.33 -20.71 0.96
N LYS A 80 -15.72 -19.44 0.74
CA LYS A 80 -16.24 -18.58 1.80
C LYS A 80 -17.48 -19.23 2.44
N PRO A 81 -17.62 -19.25 3.78
CA PRO A 81 -18.78 -19.84 4.43
C PRO A 81 -20.05 -19.00 4.19
N ASP A 82 -21.20 -19.68 4.11
CA ASP A 82 -22.52 -19.08 3.77
C ASP A 82 -22.98 -17.98 4.72
N TRP A 83 -22.49 -17.97 5.96
CA TRP A 83 -22.84 -16.95 6.96
C TRP A 83 -22.05 -15.65 6.80
N ALA A 84 -21.01 -15.61 5.96
CA ALA A 84 -20.18 -14.42 5.80
C ALA A 84 -20.88 -13.35 4.93
N PRO A 85 -20.75 -12.05 5.26
CA PRO A 85 -21.46 -11.00 4.53
C PRO A 85 -21.09 -10.95 3.04
N LEU A 86 -22.05 -10.60 2.19
CA LEU A 86 -21.85 -10.48 0.73
C LEU A 86 -20.79 -9.43 0.36
N TRP A 87 -20.66 -8.36 1.14
CA TRP A 87 -19.66 -7.30 0.96
C TRP A 87 -18.24 -7.69 1.39
N LEU A 88 -18.08 -8.82 2.07
CA LEU A 88 -16.77 -9.32 2.49
C LEU A 88 -16.07 -10.01 1.32
N SER A 89 -15.15 -9.29 0.69
CA SER A 89 -14.24 -9.82 -0.32
C SER A 89 -12.97 -10.40 0.32
N PRO A 90 -12.25 -11.31 -0.36
CA PRO A 90 -11.00 -11.86 0.15
C PRO A 90 -9.94 -10.77 0.39
N ALA A 91 -9.90 -9.75 -0.47
CA ALA A 91 -8.95 -8.64 -0.35
C ALA A 91 -9.09 -7.86 0.97
N ILE A 92 -10.30 -7.67 1.50
CA ILE A 92 -10.51 -6.94 2.79
C ILE A 92 -9.79 -7.62 3.95
N LEU A 93 -9.78 -8.96 3.96
CA LEU A 93 -9.20 -9.75 5.05
C LEU A 93 -7.68 -9.64 5.13
N ILE A 94 -7.06 -9.28 4.02
CA ILE A 94 -5.62 -9.41 3.80
C ILE A 94 -4.97 -8.04 3.69
N LEU A 95 -5.60 -7.10 2.96
CA LEU A 95 -4.98 -5.85 2.53
C LEU A 95 -4.62 -4.92 3.68
N TRP A 96 -5.25 -5.06 4.85
CA TRP A 96 -4.91 -4.27 6.03
C TRP A 96 -3.44 -4.45 6.46
N ALA A 97 -2.84 -5.62 6.24
CA ALA A 97 -1.44 -5.89 6.58
C ALA A 97 -0.44 -5.12 5.68
N PRO A 98 -0.44 -5.29 4.34
CA PRO A 98 0.46 -4.53 3.46
C PRO A 98 0.12 -3.03 3.45
N LEU A 99 -1.17 -2.65 3.57
CA LEU A 99 -1.56 -1.25 3.69
C LEU A 99 -1.08 -0.65 5.01
N GLY A 100 -1.20 -1.39 6.12
CA GLY A 100 -0.71 -1.00 7.43
C GLY A 100 0.80 -0.81 7.45
N PHE A 101 1.56 -1.72 6.83
CA PHE A 101 3.01 -1.58 6.66
C PHE A 101 3.39 -0.28 5.94
N ARG A 102 2.72 0.02 4.81
CA ARG A 102 2.98 1.26 4.06
C ARG A 102 2.53 2.50 4.83
N PHE A 103 1.39 2.48 5.49
CA PHE A 103 0.88 3.63 6.25
C PHE A 103 1.73 3.95 7.48
N THR A 104 2.38 2.94 8.06
CA THR A 104 3.27 3.08 9.21
C THR A 104 4.73 3.35 8.83
N CYS A 105 5.09 3.24 7.55
CA CYS A 105 6.45 3.47 7.07
C CYS A 105 6.86 4.95 7.22
N TYR A 106 8.09 5.17 7.71
CA TYR A 106 8.68 6.49 7.89
C TYR A 106 8.60 7.37 6.62
N TYR A 107 8.85 6.77 5.45
CA TYR A 107 8.84 7.50 4.18
C TYR A 107 7.43 7.94 3.78
N TYR A 108 6.46 7.01 3.82
CA TYR A 108 5.06 7.30 3.47
C TYR A 108 4.46 8.33 4.42
N ARG A 109 4.78 8.24 5.71
CA ARG A 109 4.45 9.24 6.72
C ARG A 109 4.82 10.65 6.31
N GLY A 110 6.07 10.85 5.89
CA GLY A 110 6.51 12.14 5.38
C GLY A 110 5.71 12.61 4.17
N ALA A 111 5.31 11.70 3.28
CA ALA A 111 4.56 12.05 2.08
C ALA A 111 3.12 12.50 2.40
N TYR A 112 2.37 11.75 3.21
CA TYR A 112 0.99 12.11 3.51
C TYR A 112 0.87 13.26 4.53
N TYR A 113 1.85 13.44 5.43
CA TYR A 113 1.89 14.64 6.30
C TYR A 113 2.03 15.92 5.46
N LYS A 114 2.86 15.90 4.43
CA LYS A 114 3.02 17.03 3.50
C LYS A 114 1.81 17.24 2.61
N ALA A 115 1.26 16.15 2.07
CA ALA A 115 0.18 16.20 1.09
C ALA A 115 -1.21 16.50 1.70
N PHE A 116 -1.51 15.95 2.88
CA PHE A 116 -2.84 16.08 3.51
C PHE A 116 -2.86 17.02 4.72
N TRP A 117 -1.76 17.14 5.47
CA TRP A 117 -1.69 17.98 6.68
C TRP A 117 -0.81 19.22 6.56
N ALA A 118 -0.12 19.41 5.43
CA ALA A 118 0.79 20.53 5.18
C ALA A 118 1.79 20.76 6.32
N ASP A 119 2.38 19.67 6.83
CA ASP A 119 3.17 19.66 8.08
C ASP A 119 4.63 19.22 7.86
N PRO A 120 5.58 20.16 7.67
CA PRO A 120 5.51 21.32 6.76
C PRO A 120 5.63 20.87 5.29
N PRO A 121 4.98 21.54 4.32
CA PRO A 121 4.94 21.08 2.93
C PRO A 121 6.31 21.09 2.23
N SER A 122 7.21 21.99 2.64
CA SER A 122 8.59 22.06 2.18
C SER A 122 9.46 22.79 3.21
N CYS A 123 10.78 22.60 3.17
CA CYS A 123 11.70 23.40 3.99
C CYS A 123 11.46 24.89 3.70
N THR A 124 11.46 25.75 4.72
CA THR A 124 11.23 27.21 4.60
C THR A 124 9.81 27.68 4.24
N VAL A 125 8.83 26.76 4.14
CA VAL A 125 7.40 27.08 4.05
C VAL A 125 6.77 26.91 5.43
N SER A 126 6.02 27.91 5.89
CA SER A 126 5.32 27.86 7.17
C SER A 126 4.21 26.81 7.17
N GLU A 127 4.12 26.04 8.26
CA GLU A 127 3.06 25.08 8.51
C GLU A 127 1.86 25.76 9.22
N PRO A 128 0.64 25.25 9.04
CA PRO A 128 -0.54 25.76 9.73
C PRO A 128 -0.59 25.33 11.21
N ARG A 129 0.25 24.37 11.61
CA ARG A 129 0.29 23.81 12.96
C ARG A 129 1.16 24.66 13.89
N LYS A 130 0.75 24.73 15.16
CA LYS A 130 1.46 25.50 16.20
C LYS A 130 2.33 24.63 17.12
N GLY A 131 2.36 23.32 16.90
CA GLY A 131 3.10 22.38 17.74
C GLY A 131 3.00 20.93 17.27
N TYR A 132 4.09 20.19 17.47
CA TYR A 132 4.21 18.78 17.14
C TYR A 132 4.00 17.92 18.38
N ARG A 133 2.94 17.09 18.40
CA ARG A 133 2.64 16.18 19.52
C ARG A 133 3.37 14.83 19.44
N GLY A 134 4.14 14.61 18.37
CA GLY A 134 4.90 13.37 18.16
C GLY A 134 4.05 12.10 18.00
N GLU A 135 4.73 10.96 17.98
CA GLU A 135 4.15 9.61 18.01
C GLU A 135 3.65 9.20 19.40
N GLY A 136 3.73 10.08 20.40
CA GLY A 136 3.31 9.80 21.78
C GLY A 136 1.81 9.98 22.04
N SER A 137 1.02 10.40 21.05
CA SER A 137 -0.41 10.66 21.19
C SER A 137 -1.21 9.98 20.08
N PHE A 138 -2.40 9.48 20.42
CA PHE A 138 -3.38 9.03 19.43
C PHE A 138 -3.72 10.18 18.47
N PRO A 139 -3.81 9.95 17.14
CA PRO A 139 -3.71 8.67 16.40
C PRO A 139 -2.29 8.27 15.95
N LEU A 140 -1.27 9.11 16.17
CA LEU A 140 0.09 8.89 15.65
C LEU A 140 0.87 7.78 16.37
N ILE A 141 0.38 7.32 17.54
CA ILE A 141 0.97 6.19 18.27
C ILE A 141 0.95 4.86 17.48
N VAL A 142 0.00 4.72 16.55
CA VAL A 142 -0.10 3.54 15.67
C VAL A 142 1.14 3.40 14.77
N GLN A 143 1.85 4.50 14.51
CA GLN A 143 3.08 4.49 13.71
C GLN A 143 4.20 3.66 14.35
N ASN A 144 4.21 3.53 15.69
CA ASN A 144 5.19 2.70 16.41
C ASN A 144 5.02 1.19 16.14
N VAL A 145 3.88 0.79 15.57
CA VAL A 145 3.59 -0.62 15.24
C VAL A 145 4.27 -1.06 13.94
N HIS A 146 4.96 -0.16 13.23
CA HIS A 146 5.64 -0.45 11.95
C HIS A 146 6.50 -1.72 12.00
N ARG A 147 7.24 -1.90 13.10
CA ARG A 147 8.09 -3.08 13.31
C ARG A 147 7.32 -4.41 13.24
N TYR A 148 6.09 -4.44 13.75
CA TYR A 148 5.27 -5.66 13.72
C TYR A 148 4.68 -5.90 12.32
N PHE A 149 4.28 -4.83 11.63
CA PHE A 149 3.83 -4.91 10.25
C PHE A 149 4.95 -5.34 9.28
N LEU A 150 6.20 -5.00 9.57
CA LEU A 150 7.35 -5.47 8.79
C LEU A 150 7.44 -7.00 8.76
N TYR A 151 7.27 -7.67 9.91
CA TYR A 151 7.29 -9.13 9.97
C TYR A 151 6.17 -9.76 9.12
N LEU A 152 4.98 -9.14 9.12
CA LEU A 152 3.89 -9.57 8.24
C LEU A 152 4.27 -9.34 6.77
N ALA A 153 4.76 -8.14 6.42
CA ALA A 153 5.12 -7.81 5.04
C ALA A 153 6.19 -8.74 4.45
N LEU A 154 7.17 -9.16 5.25
CA LEU A 154 8.18 -10.15 4.82
C LEU A 154 7.55 -11.51 4.50
N ALA A 155 6.57 -11.96 5.30
CA ALA A 155 5.83 -13.19 4.99
C ALA A 155 5.02 -13.04 3.68
N PHE A 156 4.40 -11.89 3.45
CA PHE A 156 3.68 -11.58 2.21
C PHE A 156 4.58 -11.61 0.97
N ILE A 157 5.82 -11.11 1.07
CA ILE A 157 6.77 -11.15 -0.06
C ILE A 157 7.07 -12.60 -0.46
N VAL A 158 7.23 -13.50 0.51
CA VAL A 158 7.47 -14.93 0.22
C VAL A 158 6.26 -15.55 -0.50
N ILE A 159 5.04 -15.24 -0.04
CA ILE A 159 3.81 -15.73 -0.67
C ILE A 159 3.67 -15.18 -2.09
N LEU A 160 3.86 -13.87 -2.28
CA LEU A 160 3.79 -13.26 -3.62
C LEU A 160 4.91 -13.80 -4.53
N GLY A 161 6.08 -14.11 -3.99
CA GLY A 161 7.15 -14.78 -4.72
C GLY A 161 6.76 -16.19 -5.17
N TYR A 162 6.05 -16.94 -4.33
CA TYR A 162 5.46 -18.22 -4.73
C TYR A 162 4.41 -18.04 -5.84
N ASP A 163 3.56 -17.02 -5.77
CA ASP A 163 2.57 -16.75 -6.81
C ASP A 163 3.23 -16.35 -8.14
N ALA A 164 4.31 -15.57 -8.09
CA ALA A 164 5.11 -15.24 -9.27
C ALA A 164 5.76 -16.48 -9.89
N TRP A 165 6.19 -17.44 -9.06
CA TRP A 165 6.67 -18.74 -9.52
C TRP A 165 5.55 -19.59 -10.12
N ALA A 166 4.38 -19.63 -9.48
CA ALA A 166 3.21 -20.34 -9.99
C ALA A 166 2.76 -19.79 -11.35
N ALA A 167 2.88 -18.48 -11.57
CA ALA A 167 2.58 -17.80 -12.82
C ALA A 167 3.51 -18.15 -14.00
N LEU A 168 4.59 -18.92 -13.78
CA LEU A 168 5.43 -19.46 -14.86
C LEU A 168 4.90 -20.76 -15.46
N TRP A 169 3.94 -21.40 -14.78
CA TRP A 169 3.45 -22.73 -15.16
C TRP A 169 2.05 -22.63 -15.80
N PHE A 170 2.01 -22.76 -17.12
CA PHE A 170 0.77 -22.72 -17.90
C PHE A 170 0.22 -24.13 -18.09
N ASP A 171 -1.10 -24.27 -18.06
CA ASP A 171 -1.76 -25.53 -18.39
C ASP A 171 -1.94 -25.64 -19.91
N ASN A 172 -1.35 -26.67 -20.52
CA ASN A 172 -1.46 -26.91 -21.96
C ASN A 172 -2.75 -27.65 -22.36
N GLY A 173 -3.76 -27.77 -21.48
CA GLY A 173 -5.04 -28.41 -21.77
C GLY A 173 -4.98 -29.95 -21.78
N ASN A 174 -3.78 -30.52 -21.86
CA ASN A 174 -3.52 -31.96 -21.72
C ASN A 174 -3.17 -32.36 -20.28
N GLY A 175 -3.26 -31.43 -19.32
CA GLY A 175 -2.88 -31.64 -17.91
C GLY A 175 -1.37 -31.56 -17.63
N GLU A 176 -0.55 -31.33 -18.67
CA GLU A 176 0.87 -31.06 -18.52
C GLU A 176 1.12 -29.57 -18.30
N LYS A 177 1.85 -29.25 -17.23
CA LYS A 177 2.30 -27.87 -16.95
C LYS A 177 3.51 -27.54 -17.82
N SER A 178 3.35 -26.59 -18.73
CA SER A 178 4.46 -26.08 -19.54
C SER A 178 5.05 -24.83 -18.91
N PHE A 179 6.37 -24.70 -19.00
CA PHE A 179 7.05 -23.47 -18.63
C PHE A 179 6.78 -22.40 -19.69
N GLY A 180 6.28 -21.25 -19.26
CA GLY A 180 6.03 -20.10 -20.11
C GLY A 180 6.35 -18.79 -19.41
N ILE A 181 6.65 -17.76 -20.21
CA ILE A 181 6.82 -16.40 -19.72
C ILE A 181 5.79 -15.55 -20.44
N GLY A 182 4.74 -15.16 -19.72
CA GLY A 182 3.76 -14.19 -20.22
C GLY A 182 4.02 -12.80 -19.66
N ILE A 183 3.31 -11.82 -20.23
CA ILE A 183 3.32 -10.44 -19.72
C ILE A 183 2.87 -10.40 -18.25
N GLY A 184 1.88 -11.22 -17.87
CA GLY A 184 1.43 -11.34 -16.48
C GLY A 184 2.53 -11.81 -15.54
N THR A 185 3.35 -12.79 -15.95
CA THR A 185 4.46 -13.30 -15.14
C THR A 185 5.52 -12.24 -14.91
N LEU A 186 5.84 -11.44 -15.93
CA LEU A 186 6.78 -10.31 -15.81
C LEU A 186 6.26 -9.24 -14.85
N ILE A 187 4.95 -8.91 -14.93
CA ILE A 187 4.32 -7.93 -14.04
C ILE A 187 4.33 -8.43 -12.59
N LEU A 188 3.97 -9.69 -12.35
CA LEU A 188 3.96 -10.28 -11.00
C LEU A 188 5.37 -10.37 -10.41
N THR A 189 6.35 -10.79 -11.22
CA THR A 189 7.75 -10.87 -10.79
C THR A 189 8.30 -9.47 -10.47
N GLY A 190 8.04 -8.49 -11.32
CA GLY A 190 8.40 -7.09 -11.06
C GLY A 190 7.73 -6.53 -9.80
N ASN A 191 6.46 -6.89 -9.55
CA ASN A 191 5.75 -6.51 -8.34
C ASN A 191 6.46 -7.03 -7.08
N VAL A 192 6.83 -8.30 -7.03
CA VAL A 192 7.56 -8.91 -5.91
C VAL A 192 8.93 -8.25 -5.71
N ILE A 193 9.68 -8.02 -6.79
CA ILE A 193 11.01 -7.40 -6.72
C ILE A 193 10.92 -5.97 -6.18
N PHE A 194 9.99 -5.15 -6.69
CA PHE A 194 9.83 -3.77 -6.23
C PHE A 194 9.26 -3.68 -4.81
N LEU A 195 8.39 -4.61 -4.43
CA LEU A 195 7.91 -4.72 -3.06
C LEU A 195 9.05 -5.12 -2.11
N GLY A 196 9.81 -6.16 -2.46
CA GLY A 196 10.92 -6.65 -1.66
C GLY A 196 12.05 -5.64 -1.52
N GLY A 197 12.35 -4.86 -2.56
CA GLY A 197 13.34 -3.79 -2.49
C GLY A 197 12.91 -2.59 -1.62
N TYR A 198 11.62 -2.49 -1.28
CA TYR A 198 11.04 -1.37 -0.54
C TYR A 198 10.40 -1.77 0.80
N THR A 199 10.57 -3.03 1.22
CA THR A 199 10.07 -3.58 2.49
C THR A 199 11.23 -3.83 3.43
#